data_AF-A0A3L6JGF2-F1
#
_entry.id   AF-A0A3L6JGF2-F1
#
_cell.length_a   1.000
_cell.length_b   1.000
_cell.length_c   1.000
_cell.angle_alpha   90.00
_cell.angle_beta   90.00
_cell.angle_gamma   90.00
#
_symmetry.space_group_name_H-M   'P 1'
#
loop_
_entity.id
_entity.type
_entity.pdbx_description
1 polymer ?
#
loop_
_entity_poly.entity_id
_entity_poly.type
_entity_poly.pdbx_seq_one_letter_code
_entity_poly.pdbx_strand_id
1 'polypeptide(L)'
;MSVSDAQNHGNAVGILAFIAVGILLNFGLFFILSILAPVTAGFVSGYLINEYRIAALSGFLSATVAYSIIFVVTAAMTTDILIIASAVLIMGVLGAAGGALGVILHSVNRTRMN
;
A
#
# COMPACT_ATOMS: atom_id res chain seq x y z
N MET A 1 14.74 12.34 -27.06
CA MET A 1 14.19 11.66 -25.87
C MET A 1 14.48 10.18 -26.05
N SER A 2 15.36 9.60 -25.24
CA SER A 2 15.84 8.23 -25.51
C SER A 2 14.74 7.22 -25.18
N VAL A 3 14.71 6.07 -25.86
CA VAL A 3 13.76 4.98 -25.59
C VAL A 3 13.83 4.54 -24.12
N SER A 4 15.01 4.67 -23.48
CA SER A 4 15.22 4.41 -22.06
C SER A 4 14.47 5.37 -21.14
N ASP A 5 14.30 6.64 -21.53
CA ASP A 5 13.57 7.63 -20.72
C ASP A 5 12.06 7.41 -20.83
N ALA A 6 11.55 7.11 -22.02
CA ALA A 6 10.13 6.80 -22.22
C ALA A 6 9.69 5.55 -21.44
N GLN A 7 10.54 4.53 -21.38
CA GLN A 7 10.28 3.29 -20.64
C GLN A 7 10.33 3.51 -19.12
N ASN A 8 11.24 4.37 -18.64
CA ASN A 8 11.35 4.72 -17.22
C ASN A 8 10.15 5.55 -16.72
N HIS A 9 9.66 6.49 -17.54
CA HIS A 9 8.47 7.28 -17.22
C HIS A 9 7.19 6.42 -17.20
N GLY A 10 7.05 5.45 -18.12
CA GLY A 10 5.93 4.50 -18.13
C GLY A 10 5.85 3.66 -16.85
N ASN A 11 6.99 3.21 -16.33
CA ASN A 11 7.06 2.49 -15.07
C ASN A 11 6.72 3.37 -13.86
N ALA A 12 7.21 4.61 -13.82
CA ALA A 12 6.94 5.52 -12.70
C ALA A 12 5.44 5.86 -12.58
N VAL A 13 4.77 6.13 -13.70
CA VAL A 13 3.32 6.40 -13.73
C VAL A 13 2.52 5.18 -13.27
N GLY A 14 2.93 3.97 -13.67
CA GLY A 14 2.31 2.73 -13.21
C GLY A 14 2.40 2.56 -11.69
N ILE A 15 3.58 2.76 -11.10
CA ILE A 15 3.78 2.65 -9.65
C ILE A 15 2.93 3.68 -8.89
N LEU A 16 2.88 4.93 -9.37
CA LEU A 16 2.04 5.97 -8.78
C LEU A 16 0.55 5.62 -8.86
N ALA A 17 0.10 5.03 -9.97
CA ALA A 17 -1.27 4.56 -10.11
C ALA A 17 -1.58 3.45 -9.10
N PHE A 18 -0.67 2.50 -8.87
CA PHE A 18 -0.87 1.46 -7.84
C PHE A 18 -0.91 2.02 -6.42
N ILE A 19 -0.10 3.03 -6.11
CA ILE A 19 -0.16 3.72 -4.81
C ILE A 19 -1.52 4.41 -4.64
N ALA A 20 -1.99 5.12 -5.66
CA ALA A 20 -3.30 5.78 -5.64
C ALA A 20 -4.45 4.78 -5.46
N VAL A 21 -4.42 3.66 -6.18
CA VAL A 21 -5.39 2.55 -6.01
C VAL A 21 -5.31 1.98 -4.59
N GLY A 22 -4.11 1.78 -4.06
CA GLY A 22 -3.90 1.31 -2.69
C GLY A 22 -4.48 2.27 -1.65
N ILE A 23 -4.34 3.59 -1.85
CA ILE A 23 -4.93 4.61 -0.97
C ILE A 23 -6.46 4.51 -1.02
N LEU A 24 -7.03 4.43 -2.22
CA LEU A 24 -8.48 4.30 -2.41
C LEU A 24 -9.03 3.02 -1.77
N LEU A 25 -8.30 1.90 -1.91
CA LEU A 25 -8.65 0.64 -1.27
C LEU A 25 -8.61 0.76 0.26
N ASN A 26 -7.59 1.40 0.82
CA ASN A 26 -7.50 1.63 2.26
C ASN A 26 -8.70 2.45 2.77
N PHE A 27 -9.09 3.52 2.06
CA PHE A 27 -10.28 4.31 2.41
C PHE A 27 -11.58 3.50 2.32
N GLY A 28 -11.78 2.75 1.24
CA GLY A 28 -13.00 1.97 1.04
C GLY A 28 -13.12 0.79 2.01
N LEU A 29 -12.02 0.09 2.27
CA LEU A 29 -11.99 -1.08 3.15
C LEU A 29 -11.94 -0.71 4.63
N PHE A 30 -11.54 0.51 4.99
CA PHE A 30 -11.49 0.96 6.38
C PHE A 30 -12.83 0.75 7.10
N PHE A 31 -13.94 1.04 6.44
CA PHE A 31 -15.28 0.90 7.03
C PHE A 31 -15.74 -0.55 7.23
N ILE A 32 -15.10 -1.51 6.54
CA ILE A 32 -15.48 -2.93 6.57
C ILE A 32 -14.51 -3.74 7.42
N LEU A 33 -13.21 -3.53 7.20
CA LEU A 33 -12.12 -4.33 7.74
C LEU A 33 -11.31 -3.62 8.82
N SER A 34 -11.48 -2.31 8.99
CA SER A 34 -10.75 -1.48 9.95
C SER A 34 -9.24 -1.78 9.90
N ILE A 35 -8.67 -2.31 10.98
CA ILE A 35 -7.24 -2.67 11.12
C ILE A 35 -6.73 -3.63 10.02
N LEU A 36 -7.60 -4.46 9.44
CA LEU A 36 -7.21 -5.41 8.39
C LEU A 36 -7.12 -4.77 6.99
N ALA A 37 -7.70 -3.58 6.80
CA ALA A 37 -7.70 -2.88 5.53
C ALA A 37 -6.29 -2.68 4.92
N PRO A 38 -5.26 -2.19 5.65
CA PRO A 38 -3.94 -1.97 5.08
C PRO A 38 -3.26 -3.26 4.65
N VAL A 39 -3.47 -4.36 5.38
CA VAL A 39 -2.94 -5.67 4.97
C VAL A 39 -3.58 -6.10 3.65
N THR A 40 -4.91 -6.02 3.53
CA THR A 40 -5.63 -6.42 2.32
C THR A 40 -5.32 -5.53 1.12
N ALA A 41 -5.26 -4.21 1.31
CA ALA A 41 -4.92 -3.26 0.25
C ALA A 41 -3.47 -3.44 -0.22
N GLY A 42 -2.55 -3.61 0.73
CA GLY A 42 -1.16 -3.96 0.47
C GLY A 42 -1.08 -5.25 -0.35
N PHE A 43 -1.76 -6.31 0.08
CA PHE A 43 -1.78 -7.60 -0.59
C PHE A 43 -2.24 -7.53 -2.04
N VAL A 44 -3.35 -6.85 -2.32
CA VAL A 44 -3.85 -6.68 -3.69
C VAL A 44 -2.84 -5.92 -4.56
N SER A 45 -2.27 -4.83 -4.03
CA SER A 45 -1.26 -4.05 -4.77
C SER A 45 0.02 -4.85 -5.03
N GLY A 46 0.47 -5.63 -4.05
CA GLY A 46 1.67 -6.46 -4.17
C GLY A 46 1.52 -7.62 -5.13
N TYR A 47 0.34 -8.24 -5.17
CA TYR A 47 0.03 -9.29 -6.14
C TYR A 47 0.11 -8.79 -7.60
N LEU A 48 -0.18 -7.51 -7.84
CA LEU A 48 -0.16 -6.90 -9.17
C LEU A 48 1.24 -6.41 -9.59
N ILE A 49 2.03 -5.87 -8.65
CA ILE A 49 3.33 -5.26 -8.95
C ILE A 49 4.42 -6.32 -9.23
N ASN A 50 4.32 -7.51 -8.62
CA ASN A 50 5.26 -8.63 -8.82
C ASN A 50 6.76 -8.27 -8.60
N GLU A 51 7.02 -7.25 -7.79
CA GLU A 51 8.36 -6.81 -7.40
C GLU A 51 8.34 -6.49 -5.90
N TYR A 52 9.10 -7.27 -5.11
CA TYR A 52 8.99 -7.26 -3.64
C TYR A 52 9.22 -5.88 -3.02
N ARG A 53 10.28 -5.18 -3.48
CA ARG A 53 10.66 -3.88 -2.93
C ARG A 53 9.62 -2.81 -3.23
N ILE A 54 9.12 -2.79 -4.47
CA ILE A 54 8.14 -1.80 -4.91
C ILE A 54 6.78 -2.07 -4.28
N ALA A 55 6.38 -3.34 -4.15
CA ALA A 55 5.14 -3.75 -3.49
C ALA A 55 5.11 -3.40 -1.99
N ALA A 56 6.20 -3.66 -1.27
CA ALA A 56 6.27 -3.29 0.15
C ALA A 56 6.24 -1.77 0.32
N LEU A 57 6.97 -1.02 -0.52
CA LEU A 57 6.95 0.44 -0.52
C LEU A 57 5.56 1.00 -0.87
N SER A 58 4.89 0.48 -1.89
CA SER A 58 3.56 0.94 -2.29
C SER A 58 2.52 0.65 -1.22
N GLY A 59 2.56 -0.54 -0.61
CA GLY A 59 1.71 -0.92 0.53
C GLY A 59 1.94 -0.02 1.75
N PHE A 60 3.20 0.26 2.08
CA PHE A 60 3.55 1.20 3.16
C PHE A 60 3.04 2.61 2.89
N LEU A 61 3.35 3.18 1.73
CA LEU A 61 3.00 4.56 1.39
C LEU A 61 1.48 4.74 1.31
N SER A 62 0.78 3.79 0.68
CA SER A 62 -0.67 3.88 0.54
C SER A 62 -1.39 3.82 1.88
N ALA A 63 -0.99 2.90 2.77
CA ALA A 63 -1.53 2.82 4.12
C ALA A 63 -1.19 4.07 4.95
N THR A 64 0.06 4.53 4.93
CA THR A 64 0.50 5.72 5.67
C THR A 64 -0.28 6.96 5.25
N VAL A 65 -0.45 7.18 3.95
CA VAL A 65 -1.19 8.34 3.41
C VAL A 65 -2.68 8.23 3.74
N ALA A 66 -3.31 7.07 3.53
CA ALA A 66 -4.72 6.91 3.85
C ALA A 66 -5.00 7.11 5.34
N TYR A 67 -4.25 6.42 6.22
CA TYR A 67 -4.47 6.47 7.66
C TYR A 67 -4.07 7.79 8.31
N SER A 68 -3.07 8.49 7.77
CA SER A 68 -2.78 9.85 8.23
C SER A 68 -3.97 10.77 8.00
N ILE A 69 -4.61 10.72 6.83
CA ILE A 69 -5.82 11.50 6.56
C ILE A 69 -6.97 11.06 7.47
N ILE A 70 -7.23 9.75 7.58
CA ILE A 70 -8.32 9.22 8.41
C ILE A 70 -8.16 9.66 9.87
N PHE A 71 -6.98 9.46 10.47
CA PHE A 71 -6.76 9.80 11.88
C PHE A 71 -6.69 11.31 12.13
N VAL A 72 -6.17 12.10 11.18
CA VAL A 72 -6.24 13.56 11.30
C VAL A 72 -7.69 14.03 11.30
N VAL A 73 -8.53 13.50 10.41
CA VAL A 73 -9.94 13.89 10.32
C VAL A 73 -10.77 13.41 11.53
N THR A 74 -10.45 12.23 12.07
CA THR A 74 -11.27 11.59 13.11
C THR A 74 -10.79 11.81 14.55
N ALA A 75 -9.49 12.05 14.77
CA ALA A 75 -8.89 11.97 16.10
C ALA A 75 -7.95 13.14 16.47
N ALA A 76 -7.65 14.06 15.54
CA ALA A 76 -6.66 15.13 15.79
C ALA A 76 -7.03 16.10 16.92
N MET A 77 -8.32 16.23 17.27
CA MET A 77 -8.79 17.15 18.31
C MET A 77 -8.86 16.51 19.70
N THR A 78 -8.72 15.19 19.80
CA THR A 78 -8.98 14.42 21.03
C THR A 78 -7.80 13.57 21.47
N THR A 79 -6.84 13.32 20.57
CA THR A 79 -5.76 12.36 20.78
C THR A 79 -4.41 13.03 20.56
N ASP A 80 -3.42 12.67 21.38
CA ASP A 80 -2.05 13.16 21.22
C ASP A 80 -1.49 12.83 19.82
N ILE A 81 -0.81 13.79 19.21
CA ILE A 81 -0.23 13.67 17.88
C ILE A 81 0.82 12.54 17.82
N LEU A 82 1.53 12.28 18.92
CA LEU A 82 2.48 11.16 19.02
C LEU A 82 1.78 9.81 18.89
N ILE A 83 0.60 9.67 19.49
CA ILE A 83 -0.20 8.45 19.41
C ILE A 83 -0.71 8.27 17.97
N ILE A 84 -1.22 9.33 17.35
CA ILE A 84 -1.66 9.32 15.95
C ILE A 84 -0.50 8.91 15.03
N ALA A 85 0.67 9.52 15.18
CA ALA A 85 1.85 9.19 14.38
C ALA A 85 2.26 7.72 14.54
N SER A 86 2.26 7.20 15.77
CA SER A 86 2.56 5.79 16.03
C SER A 86 1.56 4.84 15.38
N ALA A 87 0.26 5.17 15.44
CA ALA A 87 -0.80 4.38 14.83
C ALA A 87 -0.67 4.36 13.29
N VAL A 88 -0.41 5.50 12.67
CA VAL A 88 -0.16 5.59 11.22
C VAL A 88 1.04 4.73 10.83
N LEU A 89 2.12 4.76 11.61
CA LEU A 89 3.32 3.98 11.33
C LEU A 89 3.05 2.47 11.42
N ILE A 90 2.32 2.02 12.44
CA ILE A 90 1.88 0.63 12.57
C ILE A 90 1.04 0.21 11.36
N MET A 91 0.07 1.03 10.95
CA MET A 91 -0.75 0.76 9.76
C MET A 91 0.09 0.71 8.48
N GLY A 92 1.10 1.58 8.36
CA GLY A 92 2.09 1.53 7.29
C GLY A 92 2.83 0.20 7.23
N VAL A 93 3.35 -0.29 8.37
CA VAL A 93 4.05 -1.58 8.45
C VAL A 93 3.13 -2.74 8.08
N LEU A 94 1.86 -2.71 8.51
CA LEU A 94 0.85 -3.69 8.11
C LEU A 94 0.61 -3.65 6.59
N GLY A 95 0.55 -2.46 5.99
CA GLY A 95 0.46 -2.29 4.54
C GLY A 95 1.66 -2.87 3.80
N ALA A 96 2.86 -2.63 4.31
CA ALA A 96 4.10 -3.18 3.75
C ALA A 96 4.12 -4.71 3.81
N ALA A 97 3.72 -5.29 4.94
CA ALA A 97 3.60 -6.74 5.13
C ALA A 97 2.56 -7.34 4.18
N GLY A 98 1.40 -6.68 4.02
CA GLY A 98 0.41 -7.04 3.01
C GLY A 98 1.02 -7.08 1.61
N GLY A 99 1.72 -6.02 1.21
CA GLY A 99 2.41 -5.92 -0.09
C GLY A 99 3.40 -7.05 -0.33
N ALA A 100 4.24 -7.35 0.66
CA ALA A 100 5.18 -8.47 0.62
C ALA A 100 4.48 -9.83 0.42
N LEU A 101 3.41 -10.09 1.17
CA LEU A 101 2.62 -11.32 1.07
C LEU A 101 1.96 -11.48 -0.31
N GLY A 102 1.48 -10.38 -0.90
CA GLY A 102 0.90 -10.38 -2.25
C GLY A 102 1.89 -10.86 -3.31
N VAL A 103 3.15 -10.41 -3.22
CA VAL A 103 4.24 -10.83 -4.14
C VAL A 103 4.60 -12.29 -3.95
N ILE A 104 4.66 -12.77 -2.70
CA ILE A 104 4.96 -14.18 -2.41
C ILE A 104 3.88 -15.07 -3.03
N LEU A 105 2.60 -14.72 -2.88
CA LEU A 105 1.53 -15.51 -3.48
C LEU A 105 1.59 -15.49 -5.01
N HIS A 106 1.85 -14.34 -5.62
CA HIS A 106 2.03 -14.25 -7.06
C HIS A 106 3.15 -15.18 -7.55
N SER A 107 4.27 -15.19 -6.82
CA SER A 107 5.43 -16.04 -7.13
C SER A 107 5.10 -17.52 -7.03
N VAL A 108 4.42 -17.94 -5.95
CA VAL A 108 3.98 -19.33 -5.75
C VAL A 108 2.99 -19.77 -6.84
N ASN A 109 2.06 -18.89 -7.24
CA ASN A 109 1.09 -19.19 -8.28
C ASN A 109 1.78 -19.41 -9.64
N ARG A 110 2.82 -18.62 -9.96
CA ARG A 110 3.60 -18.78 -11.19
C ARG A 110 4.33 -20.13 -11.25
N THR A 111 4.86 -20.63 -10.14
CA THR A 111 5.56 -21.92 -10.09
C THR A 111 4.62 -23.12 -10.30
N ARG A 112 3.33 -23.00 -9.95
CA ARG A 112 2.36 -24.11 -10.12
C ARG A 112 1.81 -24.26 -11.54
N MET A 113 2.04 -23.28 -12.42
CA MET A 113 1.54 -23.28 -13.80
C MET A 113 2.57 -23.76 -14.83
N ASN A 114 3.79 -24.09 -14.38
CA ASN A 114 4.87 -24.68 -15.18
C ASN A 114 5.09 -26.13 -14.77
#